data_AF-A0A9X3IZS6-F1
#
_entry.id   AF-A0A9X3IZS6-F1
#
_cell.length_a   1.000
_cell.length_b   1.000
_cell.length_c   1.000
_cell.angle_alpha   90.00
_cell.angle_beta   90.00
_cell.angle_gamma   90.00
#
_symmetry.space_group_name_H-M   'P 1'
#
loop_
_entity.id
_entity.type
_entity.pdbx_description
1 polymer ?
#
loop_
_entity_poly.entity_id
_entity_poly.type
_entity_poly.pdbx_seq_one_letter_code
_entity_poly.pdbx_strand_id
1 'polypeptide(L)'
;MARGLEFLWRRVTMDLSSKTSDMSSRTSDYIDVATLAEVGLCAAALCPPTHPLRQTVERQLRGRQREDGSFGAPVLTALAAQALMALEGAACVQTQRAVRALVQAIEADKEDLGGAWSEGFGLSPVCHDPTAGVREAALALDQFVALGGNLRD
;
A
#
# COMPACT_ATOMS: atom_id res chain seq x y z
N MET A 1 20.34 8.09 13.57
CA MET A 1 18.98 8.58 13.93
C MET A 1 19.03 9.16 15.34
N ALA A 2 18.30 10.26 15.59
CA ALA A 2 18.10 10.74 16.95
C ALA A 2 17.28 9.70 17.76
N ARG A 3 17.62 9.47 19.04
CA ARG A 3 16.96 8.48 19.91
C ARG A 3 15.42 8.57 19.93
N GLY A 4 14.87 9.78 19.80
CA GLY A 4 13.43 10.00 19.74
C GLY A 4 12.77 9.41 18.48
N LEU A 5 13.43 9.48 17.32
CA LEU A 5 12.90 8.93 16.07
C LEU A 5 12.84 7.39 16.12
N GLU A 6 13.86 6.76 16.69
CA GLU A 6 13.90 5.31 16.88
C GLU A 6 12.80 4.82 17.82
N PHE A 7 12.50 5.55 18.89
CA PHE A 7 11.38 5.26 19.78
C PHE A 7 10.03 5.30 19.04
N LEU A 8 9.79 6.35 18.24
CA LEU A 8 8.54 6.50 17.49
C LEU A 8 8.34 5.34 16.51
N TRP A 9 9.36 4.95 15.75
CA TRP A 9 9.25 3.84 14.80
C TRP A 9 9.08 2.47 15.48
N ARG A 10 9.71 2.26 16.63
CA ARG A 10 9.44 1.07 17.45
C ARG A 10 7.98 1.04 17.92
N ARG A 11 7.43 2.17 18.36
CA ARG A 11 6.03 2.27 18.78
C ARG A 11 5.06 1.93 17.64
N VAL A 12 5.27 2.51 16.45
CA VAL A 12 4.48 2.19 15.25
C VAL A 12 4.55 0.70 14.92
N THR A 13 5.72 0.08 15.03
CA THR A 13 5.90 -1.37 14.78
C THR A 13 5.06 -2.21 15.76
N MET A 14 5.04 -1.85 17.05
CA MET A 14 4.27 -2.56 18.06
C MET A 14 2.76 -2.43 17.81
N ASP A 15 2.29 -1.22 17.53
CA ASP A 15 0.86 -0.96 17.29
C ASP A 15 0.34 -1.66 16.03
N LEU A 16 1.17 -1.75 14.97
CA LEU A 16 0.86 -2.53 13.78
C LEU A 16 0.82 -4.04 14.06
N SER A 17 1.69 -4.53 14.92
CA SER A 17 1.80 -5.97 15.22
C SER A 17 0.67 -6.45 16.13
N SER A 18 0.11 -5.59 16.99
CA SER A 18 -1.04 -5.92 17.83
C SER A 18 -2.37 -5.94 17.08
N LYS A 19 -2.42 -5.33 15.88
CA LYS A 19 -3.66 -5.17 15.10
C LYS A 19 -3.88 -6.29 14.06
N THR A 20 -3.14 -7.39 14.14
CA THR A 20 -3.20 -8.49 13.15
C THR A 20 -4.11 -9.66 13.51
N SER A 21 -4.99 -9.54 14.50
CA SER A 21 -5.78 -10.69 14.98
C SER A 21 -7.19 -10.32 15.41
N ASP A 22 -8.13 -10.29 14.46
CA ASP A 22 -9.39 -11.06 14.48
C ASP A 22 -10.38 -10.49 13.46
N MET A 23 -10.66 -11.23 12.39
CA MET A 23 -11.74 -10.88 11.45
C MET A 23 -13.15 -11.11 12.04
N SER A 24 -13.21 -11.72 13.23
CA SER A 24 -14.43 -12.10 13.95
C SER A 24 -14.92 -11.01 14.93
N SER A 25 -14.07 -10.04 15.26
CA SER A 25 -14.35 -8.96 16.20
C SER A 25 -14.96 -7.76 15.46
N ARG A 26 -16.22 -7.44 15.76
CA ARG A 26 -16.93 -6.22 15.28
C ARG A 26 -16.35 -4.90 15.84
N THR A 27 -15.10 -4.91 16.31
CA THR A 27 -14.41 -3.77 16.92
C THR A 27 -13.24 -3.36 16.02
N SER A 28 -13.49 -2.26 15.31
CA SER A 28 -12.62 -1.30 14.62
C SER A 28 -11.13 -1.19 15.00
N ASP A 29 -10.34 -2.26 14.89
CA ASP A 29 -8.86 -2.20 15.02
C ASP A 29 -8.10 -2.70 13.79
N TYR A 30 -8.79 -2.87 12.65
CA TYR A 30 -8.18 -3.22 11.38
C TYR A 30 -7.56 -1.98 10.72
N ILE A 31 -6.26 -2.01 10.45
CA ILE A 31 -5.59 -1.00 9.61
C ILE A 31 -5.88 -1.35 8.15
N ASP A 32 -6.52 -0.46 7.41
CA ASP A 32 -6.84 -0.67 6.00
C ASP A 32 -5.58 -0.71 5.10
N VAL A 33 -5.75 -1.07 3.82
CA VAL A 33 -4.63 -1.19 2.87
C VAL A 33 -4.00 0.15 2.51
N ALA A 34 -4.79 1.23 2.40
CA ALA A 34 -4.27 2.54 2.05
C ALA A 34 -3.37 3.07 3.17
N THR A 35 -3.84 3.02 4.42
CA THR A 35 -3.06 3.37 5.61
C THR A 35 -1.80 2.50 5.71
N LEU A 36 -1.90 1.20 5.48
CA LEU A 36 -0.74 0.31 5.52
C LEU A 36 0.28 0.63 4.42
N ALA A 37 -0.17 0.96 3.21
CA ALA A 37 0.68 1.36 2.10
C ALA A 37 1.43 2.67 2.40
N GLU A 38 0.73 3.67 2.97
CA GLU A 38 1.33 4.94 3.38
C GLU A 38 2.43 4.73 4.43
N VAL A 39 2.17 3.90 5.45
CA VAL A 39 3.20 3.54 6.43
C VAL A 39 4.36 2.80 5.77
N GLY A 40 4.09 1.95 4.76
CA GLY A 40 5.11 1.27 3.97
C GLY A 40 6.03 2.23 3.23
N LEU A 41 5.45 3.22 2.54
CA LEU A 41 6.20 4.28 1.85
C LEU A 41 7.05 5.11 2.84
N CYS A 42 6.47 5.51 3.97
CA CYS A 42 7.18 6.24 5.02
C CYS A 42 8.34 5.41 5.60
N ALA A 43 8.10 4.14 5.91
CA ALA A 43 9.13 3.24 6.44
C ALA A 43 10.23 2.98 5.42
N ALA A 44 9.89 2.88 4.14
CA ALA A 44 10.86 2.72 3.06
C ALA A 44 11.81 3.93 2.96
N ALA A 45 11.29 5.15 3.15
CA ALA A 45 12.06 6.39 3.09
C ALA A 45 12.87 6.67 4.37
N LEU A 46 12.34 6.32 5.54
CA LEU A 46 12.86 6.80 6.84
C LEU A 46 13.57 5.72 7.67
N CYS A 47 13.42 4.44 7.32
CA CYS A 47 14.03 3.34 8.05
C CYS A 47 15.00 2.54 7.16
N PRO A 48 16.14 2.03 7.71
CA PRO A 48 17.04 1.16 6.96
C PRO A 48 16.34 -0.16 6.56
N PRO A 49 16.79 -0.87 5.50
CA PRO A 49 16.15 -2.10 5.01
C PRO A 49 15.95 -3.20 6.07
N THR A 50 16.84 -3.26 7.08
CA THR A 50 16.78 -4.24 8.17
C THR A 50 15.82 -3.85 9.31
N HIS A 51 15.14 -2.70 9.21
CA HIS A 51 14.28 -2.22 10.28
C HIS A 51 13.01 -3.09 10.42
N PRO A 52 12.63 -3.52 11.64
CA PRO A 52 11.47 -4.40 11.86
C PRO A 52 10.16 -3.86 11.29
N LEU A 53 9.94 -2.55 11.31
CA LEU A 53 8.76 -1.92 10.71
C LEU A 53 8.58 -2.29 9.23
N ARG A 54 9.66 -2.25 8.44
CA ARG A 54 9.60 -2.56 7.01
C ARG A 54 9.12 -4.00 6.81
N GLN A 55 9.71 -4.94 7.56
CA GLN A 55 9.35 -6.36 7.51
C GLN A 55 7.90 -6.60 7.95
N THR A 56 7.43 -5.92 9.01
CA THR A 56 6.06 -6.03 9.49
C THR A 56 5.06 -5.54 8.46
N VAL A 57 5.29 -4.37 7.87
CA VAL A 57 4.40 -3.78 6.86
C VAL A 57 4.39 -4.61 5.59
N GLU A 58 5.56 -5.01 5.11
CA GLU A 58 5.71 -5.88 3.94
C GLU A 58 4.96 -7.20 4.12
N ARG A 59 5.14 -7.87 5.27
CA ARG A 59 4.43 -9.12 5.57
C ARG A 59 2.91 -8.93 5.57
N GLN A 60 2.42 -7.83 6.15
CA GLN A 60 0.99 -7.55 6.18
C GLN A 60 0.44 -7.24 4.78
N LEU A 61 1.15 -6.45 3.96
CA LEU A 61 0.74 -6.18 2.58
C LEU A 61 0.72 -7.48 1.77
N ARG A 62 1.79 -8.27 1.78
CA ARG A 62 1.83 -9.55 1.07
C ARG A 62 0.70 -10.50 1.50
N GLY A 63 0.37 -10.54 2.79
CA GLY A 63 -0.72 -11.35 3.33
C GLY A 63 -2.14 -10.86 2.97
N ARG A 64 -2.29 -9.65 2.44
CA ARG A 64 -3.57 -9.07 2.01
C ARG A 64 -3.77 -9.08 0.50
N GLN A 65 -2.76 -9.51 -0.27
CA GLN A 65 -2.89 -9.68 -1.70
C GLN A 65 -3.85 -10.84 -1.99
N ARG A 66 -4.87 -10.58 -2.81
CA ARG A 66 -5.86 -11.59 -3.22
C ARG A 66 -5.26 -12.56 -4.24
N GLU A 67 -5.99 -13.63 -4.54
CA GLU A 67 -5.59 -14.67 -5.49
C GLU A 67 -5.44 -14.13 -6.92
N ASP A 68 -6.29 -13.18 -7.31
CA ASP A 68 -6.22 -12.43 -8.57
C ASP A 68 -5.02 -11.46 -8.66
N GLY A 69 -4.27 -11.28 -7.57
CA GLY A 69 -3.14 -10.36 -7.47
C GLY A 69 -3.52 -8.96 -7.00
N SER A 70 -4.80 -8.63 -6.86
CA SER A 70 -5.28 -7.31 -6.47
C SER A 70 -5.28 -7.10 -4.95
N PHE A 71 -5.54 -5.85 -4.55
CA PHE A 71 -5.83 -5.47 -3.16
C PHE A 71 -7.27 -4.98 -2.99
N GLY A 72 -8.14 -5.24 -3.97
CA GLY A 72 -9.59 -5.08 -3.88
C GLY A 72 -10.11 -4.01 -4.83
N ALA A 73 -9.76 -2.75 -4.57
CA ALA A 73 -10.01 -1.66 -5.52
C ALA A 73 -8.74 -1.36 -6.33
N PRO A 74 -8.85 -0.81 -7.56
CA PRO A 74 -7.68 -0.40 -8.34
C PRO A 74 -6.78 0.58 -7.58
N VAL A 75 -7.34 1.61 -6.95
CA VAL A 75 -6.56 2.56 -6.14
C VAL A 75 -5.78 1.89 -5.00
N LEU A 76 -6.40 0.92 -4.30
CA LEU A 76 -5.73 0.17 -3.24
C LEU A 76 -4.63 -0.74 -3.78
N THR A 77 -4.85 -1.31 -4.96
CA THR A 77 -3.87 -2.16 -5.65
C THR A 77 -2.66 -1.35 -6.08
N ALA A 78 -2.88 -0.14 -6.59
CA ALA A 78 -1.82 0.79 -6.97
C ALA A 78 -0.99 1.24 -5.75
N LEU A 79 -1.65 1.69 -4.68
CA LEU A 79 -0.97 2.09 -3.44
C LEU A 79 -0.15 0.95 -2.84
N ALA A 80 -0.72 -0.26 -2.77
CA ALA A 80 -0.01 -1.43 -2.25
C ALA A 80 1.19 -1.83 -3.12
N ALA A 81 1.07 -1.73 -4.45
CA ALA A 81 2.17 -1.98 -5.37
C ALA A 81 3.33 -0.98 -5.16
N GLN A 82 3.02 0.32 -5.06
CA GLN A 82 4.00 1.37 -4.76
C GLN A 82 4.74 1.10 -3.44
N ALA A 83 3.99 0.76 -2.38
CA ALA A 83 4.56 0.46 -1.08
C ALA A 83 5.48 -0.78 -1.10
N LEU A 84 5.05 -1.87 -1.76
CA LEU A 84 5.87 -3.07 -1.90
C LEU A 84 7.16 -2.78 -2.68
N MET A 85 7.09 -2.05 -3.79
CA MET A 85 8.27 -1.65 -4.56
C MET A 85 9.21 -0.77 -3.76
N ALA A 86 8.69 0.17 -2.97
CA ALA A 86 9.50 1.03 -2.12
C ALA A 86 10.18 0.25 -0.97
N LEU A 87 9.47 -0.70 -0.37
CA LEU A 87 10.00 -1.54 0.71
C LEU A 87 11.09 -2.49 0.21
N GLU A 88 10.93 -3.05 -0.98
CA GLU A 88 11.87 -3.99 -1.58
C GLU A 88 13.02 -3.30 -2.34
N GLY A 89 12.76 -2.10 -2.86
CA GLY A 89 13.70 -1.38 -3.74
C GLY A 89 13.80 -1.98 -5.15
N ALA A 90 12.87 -2.85 -5.53
CA ALA A 90 12.83 -3.54 -6.81
C ALA A 90 11.40 -3.98 -7.17
N ALA A 91 11.20 -4.31 -8.45
CA ALA A 91 10.03 -5.06 -8.89
C ALA A 91 10.16 -6.53 -8.44
N CYS A 92 9.10 -7.06 -7.83
CA CYS A 92 9.00 -8.45 -7.39
C CYS A 92 7.73 -9.14 -7.93
N VAL A 93 7.62 -10.45 -7.71
CA VAL A 93 6.48 -11.27 -8.17
C VAL A 93 5.14 -10.71 -7.68
N GLN A 94 5.05 -10.25 -6.44
CA GLN A 94 3.82 -9.69 -5.89
C GLN A 94 3.47 -8.35 -6.55
N THR A 95 4.46 -7.52 -6.85
CA THR A 95 4.25 -6.27 -7.60
C THR A 95 3.87 -6.54 -9.06
N GLN A 96 4.46 -7.54 -9.73
CA GLN A 96 4.04 -7.98 -11.07
C GLN A 96 2.57 -8.43 -11.06
N ARG A 97 2.16 -9.23 -10.07
CA ARG A 97 0.77 -9.68 -9.93
C ARG A 97 -0.19 -8.51 -9.73
N ALA A 98 0.17 -7.55 -8.87
CA ALA A 98 -0.65 -6.37 -8.62
C ALA A 98 -0.75 -5.48 -9.86
N VAL A 99 0.37 -5.25 -10.55
CA VAL A 99 0.42 -4.46 -11.79
C VAL A 99 -0.36 -5.13 -12.92
N ARG A 100 -0.27 -6.45 -13.07
CA ARG A 100 -1.08 -7.19 -14.04
C ARG A 100 -2.57 -7.02 -13.75
N ALA A 101 -2.99 -7.15 -12.49
CA ALA A 101 -4.37 -6.92 -12.09
C ALA A 101 -4.83 -5.48 -12.38
N LEU A 102 -3.96 -4.49 -12.17
CA LEU A 102 -4.23 -3.09 -12.52
C LEU A 102 -4.41 -2.89 -14.02
N VAL A 103 -3.50 -3.43 -14.85
CA VAL A 103 -3.58 -3.34 -16.31
C VAL A 103 -4.88 -3.98 -16.80
N GLN A 104 -5.23 -5.15 -16.28
CA GLN A 104 -6.50 -5.81 -16.60
C GLN A 104 -7.72 -4.97 -16.20
N ALA A 105 -7.70 -4.34 -15.03
CA ALA A 105 -8.79 -3.45 -14.60
C ALA A 105 -8.92 -2.22 -15.51
N ILE A 106 -7.79 -1.62 -15.91
CA ILE A 106 -7.74 -0.48 -16.84
C ILE A 106 -8.30 -0.88 -18.20
N GLU A 107 -7.92 -2.05 -18.72
CA GLU A 107 -8.39 -2.54 -20.02
C GLU A 107 -9.89 -2.89 -19.99
N ALA A 108 -10.38 -3.37 -18.85
CA ALA A 108 -11.77 -3.77 -18.65
C ALA A 108 -12.74 -2.57 -18.52
N ASP A 109 -12.35 -1.48 -17.86
CA ASP A 109 -13.27 -0.37 -17.52
C ASP A 109 -12.84 1.03 -18.02
N LYS A 110 -11.81 1.06 -18.90
CA LYS A 110 -11.30 2.13 -19.79
C LYS A 110 -11.14 3.58 -19.32
N GLU A 111 -11.63 4.04 -18.17
CA GLU A 111 -11.38 5.40 -17.66
C GLU A 111 -11.72 5.61 -16.17
N ASP A 112 -12.60 4.79 -15.57
CA ASP A 112 -12.99 4.95 -14.16
C ASP A 112 -12.30 3.94 -13.24
N LEU A 113 -11.17 4.35 -12.66
CA LEU A 113 -10.44 3.57 -11.64
C LEU A 113 -10.90 3.88 -10.22
N GLY A 114 -11.98 4.65 -10.07
CA GLY A 114 -12.52 5.12 -8.80
C GLY A 114 -11.67 6.22 -8.14
N GLY A 115 -12.29 6.91 -7.18
CA GLY A 115 -11.61 7.84 -6.30
C GLY A 115 -11.14 7.20 -4.99
N ALA A 116 -10.50 8.01 -4.14
CA ALA A 116 -10.19 7.66 -2.77
C ALA A 116 -10.92 8.59 -1.81
N TRP A 117 -11.40 8.03 -0.71
CA TRP A 117 -11.91 8.80 0.40
C TRP A 117 -10.82 8.90 1.46
N SER A 118 -10.57 10.10 1.96
CA SER A 118 -9.75 10.28 3.16
C SER A 118 -10.66 10.73 4.30
N GLU A 119 -10.57 10.01 5.42
CA GLU A 119 -11.25 10.42 6.64
C GLU A 119 -10.67 11.74 7.12
N GLY A 120 -11.55 12.72 7.40
CA GLY A 120 -11.13 13.99 7.97
C GLY A 120 -10.76 13.82 9.45
N PHE A 121 -9.67 14.45 9.89
CA PHE A 121 -9.31 14.47 11.31
C PHE A 121 -10.17 15.49 12.09
N GLY A 122 -11.32 15.06 12.59
CA GLY A 122 -12.19 15.85 13.46
C GLY A 122 -13.11 16.81 12.71
N LEU A 123 -12.72 18.09 12.57
CA LEU A 123 -13.55 19.16 11.98
C LEU A 123 -13.42 19.28 10.45
N SER A 124 -12.50 18.55 9.82
CA SER A 124 -12.40 18.51 8.35
C SER A 124 -13.43 17.54 7.78
N PRO A 125 -14.17 17.92 6.71
CA PRO A 125 -15.05 16.99 6.04
C PRO A 125 -14.23 15.84 5.45
N VAL A 126 -14.87 14.68 5.32
CA VAL A 126 -14.35 13.57 4.51
C VAL A 126 -14.09 14.13 3.11
N CYS A 127 -12.86 14.05 2.62
CA CYS A 127 -12.52 14.51 1.29
C CYS A 127 -12.55 13.33 0.33
N HIS A 128 -13.21 13.52 -0.81
CA HIS A 128 -13.18 12.59 -1.93
C HIS A 128 -12.24 13.14 -2.98
N ASP A 129 -11.19 12.37 -3.28
CA ASP A 129 -10.30 12.62 -4.40
C ASP A 129 -10.73 11.74 -5.59
N PRO A 130 -11.47 12.27 -6.57
CA PRO A 130 -11.91 11.50 -7.74
C PRO A 130 -10.75 11.13 -8.66
N THR A 131 -9.56 11.73 -8.50
CA THR A 131 -8.40 11.48 -9.36
C THR A 131 -7.50 10.37 -8.82
N ALA A 132 -7.73 9.92 -7.59
CA ALA A 132 -6.82 9.02 -6.89
C ALA A 132 -6.57 7.72 -7.66
N GLY A 133 -7.61 7.04 -8.17
CA GLY A 133 -7.43 5.78 -8.90
C GLY A 133 -6.50 5.93 -10.11
N VAL A 134 -6.73 6.95 -10.95
CA VAL A 134 -5.92 7.21 -12.14
C VAL A 134 -4.51 7.67 -11.79
N ARG A 135 -4.37 8.60 -10.84
CA ARG A 135 -3.08 9.11 -10.41
C ARG A 135 -2.22 7.99 -9.81
N GLU A 136 -2.77 7.25 -8.85
CA GLU A 136 -2.01 6.21 -8.17
C GLU A 136 -1.67 5.05 -9.11
N ALA A 137 -2.57 4.69 -10.03
CA ALA A 137 -2.26 3.69 -11.05
C ALA A 137 -1.13 4.16 -11.97
N ALA A 138 -1.15 5.40 -12.46
CA ALA A 138 -0.08 5.95 -13.28
C ALA A 138 1.27 5.94 -12.54
N LEU A 139 1.30 6.37 -11.28
CA LEU A 139 2.51 6.35 -10.44
C LEU A 139 3.02 4.93 -10.22
N ALA A 140 2.13 3.97 -9.92
CA ALA A 140 2.51 2.58 -9.72
C ALA A 140 3.10 1.95 -10.98
N LEU A 141 2.49 2.19 -12.16
CA LEU A 141 2.98 1.64 -13.42
C LEU A 141 4.32 2.24 -13.83
N ASP A 142 4.49 3.56 -13.68
CA ASP A 142 5.76 4.23 -13.99
C ASP A 142 6.90 3.75 -13.08
N GLN A 143 6.65 3.68 -11.77
CA GLN A 143 7.61 3.14 -10.81
C GLN A 143 7.98 1.69 -11.11
N PHE A 144 7.01 0.86 -11.51
CA PHE A 144 7.24 -0.54 -11.85
C PHE A 144 8.16 -0.70 -13.05
N VAL A 145 7.92 0.07 -14.12
CA VAL A 145 8.76 0.08 -15.32
C VAL A 145 10.16 0.61 -14.99
N ALA A 146 10.26 1.67 -14.18
CA ALA A 146 11.55 2.24 -13.76
C ALA A 146 12.42 1.23 -12.97
N LEU A 147 11.79 0.29 -12.26
CA LEU A 147 12.45 -0.80 -11.54
C LEU A 147 12.70 -2.06 -12.41
N GLY A 148 12.48 -1.97 -13.72
CA GLY A 148 12.74 -3.05 -14.68
C GLY A 148 11.61 -4.07 -14.82
N GLY A 149 10.42 -3.78 -14.28
CA GLY A 149 9.24 -4.61 -14.44
C GLY A 149 8.68 -4.58 -15.87
N ASN A 150 8.05 -5.68 -16.29
CA ASN A 150 7.45 -5.82 -17.62
C ASN A 150 5.92 -5.83 -17.55
N LEU A 151 5.27 -4.85 -18.18
CA LEU A 151 3.80 -4.75 -18.20
C LEU A 151 3.10 -5.81 -19.09
N ARG A 152 3.86 -6.52 -19.93
CA ARG A 152 3.30 -7.48 -20.91
C ARG A 152 3.27 -8.93 -20.43
N ASP A 153 3.87 -9.21 -19.28
CA ASP A 153 3.96 -10.58 -18.73
C ASP A 153 2.78 -10.92 -17.82
#